data_AF-A0A351HAB0-F1
#
_entry.id   AF-A0A351HAB0-F1
#
_cell.length_a   1.000
_cell.length_b   1.000
_cell.length_c   1.000
_cell.angle_alpha   90.00
_cell.angle_beta   90.00
_cell.angle_gamma   90.00
#
_symmetry.space_group_name_H-M   'P 1'
#
loop_
_entity.id
_entity.type
_entity.pdbx_description
1 polymer ?
#
loop_
_entity_poly.entity_id
_entity_poly.type
_entity_poly.pdbx_seq_one_letter_code
_entity_poly.pdbx_strand_id
1 'polypeptide(L)' 'MKPTGRELKAVFQGIERTKLYEALKGVWETGIPEKVEAEKYHMEESEGWWTNYIYRLPSGEVVCFVTT' A
#
# COMPACT_ATOMS: atom_id res chain seq x y z
N MET A 1 -16.48 5.94 -6.12
CA MET A 1 -15.77 5.36 -7.29
C MET A 1 -14.37 4.98 -6.82
N LYS A 2 -13.82 3.82 -7.19
CA LYS A 2 -12.45 3.46 -6.79
C LYS A 2 -11.45 4.30 -7.60
N PRO A 3 -10.49 5.01 -6.96
CA PRO A 3 -9.54 5.86 -7.68
C PRO A 3 -8.59 4.99 -8.52
N THR A 4 -8.59 5.19 -9.84
CA THR A 4 -7.71 4.49 -10.79
C THR A 4 -6.93 5.52 -11.60
N GLY A 5 -5.65 5.26 -11.87
CA GLY A 5 -4.78 6.19 -12.61
C GLY A 5 -4.39 7.45 -11.84
N ARG A 6 -4.55 7.45 -10.51
CA ARG A 6 -4.13 8.56 -9.64
C ARG A 6 -2.87 8.20 -8.87
N GLU A 7 -2.13 9.23 -8.48
CA GLU A 7 -0.99 9.08 -7.58
C GLU A 7 -1.44 8.53 -6.22
N LEU A 8 -0.68 7.56 -5.69
CA LEU A 8 -0.94 6.94 -4.39
C LEU A 8 -1.07 7.97 -3.27
N LYS A 9 -0.17 8.97 -3.23
CA LYS A 9 -0.15 10.02 -2.20
C LYS A 9 -1.37 10.94 -2.24
N ALA A 10 -1.99 11.07 -3.41
CA ALA A 10 -3.23 11.83 -3.56
C ALA A 10 -4.45 11.07 -2.99
N VAL A 11 -4.40 9.73 -2.97
CA VAL A 11 -5.45 8.87 -2.41
C VAL A 11 -5.24 8.64 -0.91
N PHE A 12 -3.99 8.40 -0.51
CA PHE A 12 -3.58 8.09 0.85
C PHE A 12 -2.76 9.26 1.42
N GLN A 13 -3.44 10.20 2.07
CA GLN A 13 -2.79 11.39 2.59
C GLN A 13 -1.80 11.01 3.70
N GLY A 14 -0.55 11.47 3.58
CA GLY A 14 0.50 11.19 4.57
C GLY A 14 1.07 9.77 4.52
N ILE A 15 0.72 8.97 3.51
CA ILE A 15 1.22 7.59 3.35
C ILE A 15 2.75 7.51 3.36
N GLU A 16 3.45 8.58 2.94
CA GLU A 16 4.91 8.57 2.92
C GLU A 16 5.59 8.37 4.27
N ARG A 17 4.83 8.50 5.37
CA ARG A 17 5.30 8.31 6.74
C ARG A 17 4.91 6.95 7.32
N THR A 18 4.30 6.07 6.53
CA THR A 18 3.79 4.77 6.96
C THR A 18 4.71 3.63 6.53
N LYS A 19 4.69 2.53 7.28
CA LYS A 19 5.37 1.28 6.95
C LYS A 19 4.85 0.69 5.65
N LEU A 20 3.57 0.89 5.33
CA LEU A 20 2.99 0.52 4.04
C LEU A 20 3.74 1.16 2.86
N TYR A 21 4.11 2.45 2.95
CA TYR A 21 4.84 3.09 1.86
C TYR A 21 6.27 2.57 1.71
N GLU A 22 6.94 2.33 2.84
CA GLU A 22 8.27 1.72 2.86
C GLU A 22 8.23 0.32 2.23
N ALA A 23 7.26 -0.51 2.60
CA ALA A 23 7.08 -1.85 2.05
C ALA A 23 6.71 -1.82 0.55
N LEU A 24 5.86 -0.88 0.11
CA LEU A 24 5.55 -0.70 -1.32
C LEU A 24 6.81 -0.39 -2.14
N LYS A 25 7.70 0.46 -1.62
CA LYS A 25 8.99 0.76 -2.26
C LYS A 25 9.94 -0.43 -2.23
N GLY A 26 10.07 -1.09 -1.08
CA GLY A 26 10.93 -2.27 -0.90
C GLY A 26 10.57 -3.38 -1.88
N VAL A 27 9.28 -3.70 -2.00
CA VAL A 27 8.77 -4.71 -2.95
C VAL A 27 8.93 -4.24 -4.40
N TRP A 28 8.72 -2.96 -4.71
CA TRP A 28 8.97 -2.42 -6.05
C TRP A 28 10.42 -2.61 -6.48
N GLU A 29 11.39 -2.30 -5.60
CA GLU A 29 12.82 -2.40 -5.89
C GLU A 29 13.29 -3.85 -5.94
N THR A 30 12.96 -4.63 -4.92
CA THR A 30 13.53 -5.96 -4.70
C THR A 30 12.71 -7.10 -5.31
N GLY A 31 11.39 -6.92 -5.43
CA GLY A 31 10.44 -7.98 -5.77
C GLY A 31 10.17 -8.98 -4.64
N ILE A 32 10.77 -8.80 -3.45
CA ILE A 32 10.55 -9.67 -2.30
C ILE A 32 9.21 -9.29 -1.64
N PRO A 33 8.26 -10.23 -1.45
CA PRO A 33 6.99 -9.91 -0.80
C PRO A 33 7.13 -9.48 0.65
N GLU A 34 6.27 -8.57 1.09
CA GLU A 34 6.25 -8.04 2.46
C GLU A 34 4.84 -8.07 3.06
N LYS A 35 4.78 -8.17 4.40
CA LYS A 35 3.54 -8.05 5.18
C LYS A 35 3.69 -6.92 6.18
N VAL A 36 2.78 -5.94 6.12
CA VAL A 36 2.67 -4.88 7.13
C VAL A 36 1.50 -5.22 8.03
N GLU A 37 1.81 -5.64 9.26
CA GLU A 37 0.79 -5.98 10.25
C GLU A 37 0.14 -4.72 10.82
N ALA A 38 -1.20 -4.72 10.84
CA ALA A 38 -2.04 -3.80 11.59
C ALA A 38 -1.48 -2.36 11.67
N GLU A 39 -1.51 -1.65 10.53
CA GLU A 39 -1.14 -0.25 10.47
C GLU A 39 -2.38 0.64 10.31
N LYS A 40 -2.41 1.75 11.03
CA LYS A 40 -3.47 2.77 10.91
C LYS A 40 -3.09 3.78 9.85
N TYR A 41 -3.97 4.03 8.88
CA TYR A 41 -3.78 5.11 7.90
C TYR A 41 -5.12 5.75 7.49
N HIS A 42 -5.02 6.87 6.78
CA HIS A 42 -6.18 7.55 6.22
C HIS A 42 -6.22 7.33 4.71
N MET A 43 -7.35 6.85 4.23
CA MET A 43 -7.75 6.87 2.82
C MET A 43 -8.89 7.88 2.69
N GLU A 44 -8.98 8.60 1.58
CA GLU A 44 -9.99 9.66 1.29
C GLU A 44 -11.18 9.77 2.28
N GLU A 45 -12.04 8.76 2.34
CA GLU A 45 -13.28 8.76 3.13
C GLU A 45 -13.25 7.83 4.37
N SER A 46 -12.12 7.19 4.67
CA SER A 46 -12.02 6.16 5.71
C SER A 46 -10.69 6.14 6.45
N GLU A 47 -10.76 5.98 7.77
CA GLU A 47 -9.62 5.67 8.64
C GLU A 47 -9.87 4.31 9.30
N GLY A 48 -8.82 3.52 9.51
CA GLY A 48 -8.94 2.18 10.06
C GLY A 48 -7.59 1.54 10.32
N TRP A 49 -7.63 0.33 10.86
CA TRP A 49 -6.46 -0.53 11.02
C TRP A 49 -6.54 -1.63 9.97
N TRP A 50 -5.44 -1.84 9.26
CA TRP A 50 -5.40 -2.86 8.23
C TRP A 50 -4.10 -3.63 8.23
N THR A 51 -4.19 -4.91 7.85
CA THR A 51 -3.03 -5.72 7.51
C THR A 51 -2.86 -5.74 6.00
N ASN A 52 -1.66 -5.42 5.53
CA ASN A 52 -1.35 -5.32 4.10
C ASN A 52 -0.37 -6.41 3.69
N TYR A 53 -0.65 -7.05 2.56
CA TYR A 53 0.21 -8.02 1.90
C TYR A 53 0.63 -7.45 0.55
N ILE A 54 1.93 -7.22 0.39
CA ILE A 54 2.51 -6.54 -0.77
C ILE A 54 3.38 -7.52 -1.54
N TYR A 55 3.19 -7.60 -2.85
CA TYR A 55 4.00 -8.44 -3.74
C TYR A 55 4.09 -7.83 -5.14
N ARG A 56 5.13 -8.22 -5.90
CA ARG A 56 5.34 -7.80 -7.29
C ARG A 56 4.94 -8.93 -8.25
N LEU A 57 4.12 -8.61 -9.24
CA LEU A 57 3.76 -9.54 -10.31
C LEU A 57 4.90 -9.69 -11.33
N PRO A 58 4.94 -10.78 -12.12
CA PRO A 58 5.92 -10.93 -13.20
C PRO A 58 5.89 -9.81 -14.24
N SER A 59 4.74 -9.15 -14.41
CA SER A 59 4.54 -7.99 -15.29
C SER A 59 5.13 -6.68 -14.73
N GLY A 60 5.55 -6.68 -13.46
CA GLY A 60 6.24 -5.56 -12.81
C GLY A 60 5.37 -4.75 -11.86
N GLU A 61 4.04 -4.86 -11.94
CA GLU A 61 3.13 -4.16 -11.04
C GLU A 61 3.27 -4.66 -9.59
N VAL A 62 3.22 -3.72 -8.66
CA VAL A 62 3.14 -4.01 -7.23
C VAL A 62 1.68 -4.01 -6.81
N VAL A 63 1.27 -5.10 -6.17
CA VAL A 63 -0.08 -5.32 -5.68
C VAL A 63 -0.06 -5.29 -4.16
N CYS A 64 -1.01 -4.57 -3.58
CA CYS A 64 -1.28 -4.58 -2.16
C CYS A 64 -2.68 -5.15 -1.92
N PHE A 65 -2.76 -6.29 -1.24
CA PHE A 65 -4.01 -6.88 -0.77
C PHE A 65 -4.20 -6.55 0.71
N VAL A 66 -5.40 -6.12 1.08
CA VAL A 66 -5.71 -5.62 2.41
C VAL A 66 -6.72 -6.54 3.11
N THR A 67 -6.46 -6.87 4.38
CA THR A 67 -7.40 -7.59 5.25
C THR A 67 -7.69 -6.79 6.51
N THR A 68 -8.94 -6.85 6.96
CA THR A 68 -9.41 -6.35 8.25
C THR A 68 -9.25 -7.39 9.34
#